data_AF-A0A7W4GTT9-F1
#
_entry.id   AF-A0A7W4GTT9-F1
#
_cell.length_a   1.000
_cell.length_b   1.000
_cell.length_c   1.000
_cell.angle_alpha   90.00
_cell.angle_beta   90.00
_cell.angle_gamma   90.00
#
_symmetry.space_group_name_H-M   'P 1'
#
loop_
_entity.id
_entity.type
_entity.pdbx_description
1 polymer ?
#
loop_
_entity_poly.entity_id
_entity_poly.type
_entity_poly.pdbx_seq_one_letter_code
_entity_poly.pdbx_strand_id
1 'polypeptide(L)'
;MSMQVAFFRNMNLGQARSRSPRSPELLDAFTAAGATSAVNFQTNGTVIFSGDEPAALAESVVARLTAVTGYSDLVVVRSADWLIDTVGHLDPDLPGGEFTLFDAVSVPELVLPHVGRGPTGELVVHELSGAHAVTSATGSGISAGPELTRLLGVPVTCRGIPTMQRLVARLTILAAQQT
;
A
#
# COMPACT_ATOMS: atom_id res chain seq x y z
N MET A 1 -11.00 -5.33 18.28
CA MET A 1 -9.92 -5.47 17.30
C MET A 1 -9.98 -4.29 16.36
N SER A 2 -8.87 -3.58 16.14
CA SER A 2 -8.84 -2.42 15.24
C SER A 2 -8.72 -2.86 13.78
N MET A 3 -9.39 -2.14 12.89
CA MET A 3 -9.39 -2.40 11.45
C MET A 3 -8.01 -2.04 10.85
N GLN A 4 -7.54 -2.90 9.95
CA GLN A 4 -6.23 -2.83 9.32
C GLN A 4 -6.36 -2.90 7.81
N VAL A 5 -5.33 -2.43 7.11
CA VAL A 5 -5.23 -2.55 5.66
C VAL A 5 -3.88 -3.14 5.29
N ALA A 6 -3.92 -4.23 4.53
CA ALA A 6 -2.76 -4.86 3.92
C ALA A 6 -2.60 -4.39 2.48
N PHE A 7 -1.38 -3.96 2.12
CA PHE A 7 -1.00 -3.50 0.80
C PHE A 7 0.04 -4.44 0.21
N PHE A 8 -0.41 -5.33 -0.68
CA PHE A 8 0.44 -6.25 -1.39
C PHE A 8 1.14 -5.53 -2.56
N ARG A 9 2.45 -5.76 -2.69
CA ARG A 9 3.26 -5.25 -3.79
C ARG A 9 3.10 -6.15 -5.01
N ASN A 10 3.10 -5.55 -6.21
CA ASN A 10 3.00 -6.26 -7.49
C ASN A 10 1.78 -7.21 -7.64
N MET A 11 0.74 -7.01 -6.84
CA MET A 11 -0.45 -7.85 -6.86
C MET A 11 -1.58 -7.17 -7.65
N ASN A 12 -2.01 -7.82 -8.73
CA ASN A 12 -3.28 -7.54 -9.39
C ASN A 12 -4.05 -8.86 -9.42
N LEU A 13 -5.24 -8.92 -8.82
CA LEU A 13 -5.94 -10.20 -8.63
C LEU A 13 -6.11 -10.98 -9.95
N GLY A 14 -5.69 -12.25 -9.95
CA GLY A 14 -5.72 -13.16 -11.10
C GLY A 14 -4.62 -12.91 -12.16
N GLN A 15 -3.71 -11.95 -11.95
CA GLN A 15 -2.66 -11.64 -12.90
C GLN A 15 -1.55 -12.71 -12.89
N ALA A 16 -1.52 -13.54 -13.93
CA ALA A 16 -0.58 -14.64 -14.06
C ALA A 16 0.90 -14.21 -14.03
N ARG A 17 1.27 -13.10 -14.67
CA ARG A 17 2.68 -12.64 -14.76
C ARG A 17 3.33 -12.37 -13.40
N SER A 18 2.54 -11.98 -12.39
CA SER A 18 3.02 -11.78 -11.02
C SER A 18 2.56 -12.87 -10.07
N ARG A 19 2.07 -14.00 -10.62
CA ARG A 19 1.55 -15.13 -9.85
C ARG A 19 0.47 -14.72 -8.83
N SER A 20 -0.24 -13.64 -9.13
CA SER A 20 -1.19 -13.05 -8.19
C SER A 20 -2.37 -13.99 -7.98
N PRO A 21 -2.81 -14.19 -6.73
CA PRO A 21 -3.98 -15.00 -6.44
C PRO A 21 -5.24 -14.37 -7.05
N ARG A 22 -6.24 -15.19 -7.28
CA ARG A 22 -7.61 -14.74 -7.51
C ARG A 22 -8.20 -14.24 -6.19
N SER A 23 -9.29 -13.46 -6.29
CA SER A 23 -9.98 -12.92 -5.11
C SER A 23 -10.30 -13.98 -4.04
N PRO A 24 -10.86 -15.17 -4.36
CA PRO A 24 -11.17 -16.17 -3.34
C PRO A 24 -9.91 -16.69 -2.64
N GLU A 25 -8.85 -17.00 -3.40
CA GLU A 25 -7.57 -17.49 -2.86
C GLU A 25 -6.94 -16.51 -1.86
N LEU A 26 -7.03 -15.20 -2.14
CA LEU A 26 -6.55 -14.18 -1.21
C LEU A 26 -7.37 -14.13 0.09
N LEU A 27 -8.70 -14.11 -0.02
CA LEU A 27 -9.58 -14.00 1.15
C LEU A 27 -9.59 -15.28 2.00
N ASP A 28 -9.47 -16.44 1.37
CA ASP A 28 -9.31 -17.73 2.05
C ASP A 28 -7.99 -17.77 2.82
N ALA A 29 -6.91 -17.20 2.25
CA ALA A 29 -5.63 -17.10 2.95
C ALA A 29 -5.71 -16.21 4.20
N PHE A 30 -6.43 -15.07 4.14
CA PHE A 30 -6.70 -14.23 5.31
C PHE A 30 -7.51 -14.97 6.38
N THR A 31 -8.59 -15.65 5.96
CA THR A 31 -9.42 -16.45 6.87
C THR A 31 -8.61 -17.54 7.55
N ALA A 32 -7.79 -18.26 6.80
CA ALA A 32 -6.91 -19.31 7.31
C ALA A 32 -5.76 -18.77 8.19
N ALA A 33 -5.39 -17.50 8.04
CA ALA A 33 -4.43 -16.82 8.90
C ALA A 33 -5.06 -16.25 10.19
N GLY A 34 -6.38 -16.39 10.37
CA GLY A 34 -7.09 -15.97 11.58
C GLY A 34 -7.76 -14.60 11.48
N ALA A 35 -7.90 -14.04 10.28
CA ALA A 35 -8.68 -12.81 10.11
C ALA A 35 -10.16 -13.05 10.45
N THR A 36 -10.74 -12.19 11.27
CA THR A 36 -12.18 -12.22 11.63
C THR A 36 -13.04 -11.60 10.55
N SER A 37 -12.46 -10.69 9.77
CA SER A 37 -13.04 -10.13 8.57
C SER A 37 -11.92 -9.85 7.57
N ALA A 38 -12.18 -10.06 6.29
CA ALA A 38 -11.28 -9.66 5.21
C ALA A 38 -12.08 -9.36 3.96
N VAL A 39 -11.84 -8.19 3.36
CA VAL A 39 -12.49 -7.78 2.11
C VAL A 39 -11.47 -7.12 1.19
N ASN A 40 -11.56 -7.42 -0.09
CA ASN A 40 -10.75 -6.74 -1.10
C ASN A 40 -11.20 -5.30 -1.25
N PHE A 41 -10.23 -4.40 -1.37
CA PHE A 41 -10.41 -3.05 -1.84
C PHE A 41 -9.81 -2.96 -3.25
N GLN A 42 -10.69 -3.01 -4.25
CA GLN A 42 -10.31 -3.11 -5.67
C GLN A 42 -9.51 -4.39 -5.99
N THR A 43 -8.80 -4.41 -7.11
CA THR A 43 -8.04 -5.57 -7.60
C THR A 43 -6.53 -5.44 -7.40
N ASN A 44 -6.03 -4.31 -6.88
CA ASN A 44 -4.61 -3.96 -6.78
C ASN A 44 -3.91 -4.53 -5.53
N GLY A 45 -4.43 -5.64 -4.98
CA GLY A 45 -3.89 -6.26 -3.78
C GLY A 45 -3.96 -5.34 -2.55
N THR A 46 -5.08 -4.65 -2.36
CA THR A 46 -5.36 -3.93 -1.11
C THR A 46 -6.48 -4.67 -0.39
N VAL A 47 -6.28 -5.04 0.88
CA VAL A 47 -7.25 -5.81 1.67
C VAL A 47 -7.50 -5.11 2.99
N ILE A 48 -8.77 -4.85 3.30
CA ILE A 48 -9.21 -4.36 4.60
C ILE A 48 -9.55 -5.58 5.46
N PHE A 49 -8.98 -5.68 6.66
CA PHE A 49 -9.15 -6.84 7.52
C PHE A 49 -9.13 -6.50 9.01
N SER A 50 -9.59 -7.43 9.84
CA SER A 50 -9.47 -7.41 11.29
C SER A 50 -8.88 -8.72 11.80
N GLY A 51 -8.01 -8.65 12.79
CA GLY A 51 -7.38 -9.81 13.41
C GLY A 51 -6.34 -9.41 14.46
N ASP A 52 -5.84 -10.38 15.19
CA ASP A 52 -4.74 -10.20 16.13
C ASP A 52 -3.39 -10.21 15.39
N GLU A 53 -2.40 -9.51 15.94
CA GLU A 53 -1.05 -9.38 15.37
C GLU A 53 -1.03 -9.10 13.85
N PRO A 54 -1.55 -7.95 13.39
CA PRO A 54 -1.85 -7.70 11.97
C PRO A 54 -0.69 -7.92 11.00
N ALA A 55 0.53 -7.59 11.40
CA ALA A 55 1.74 -7.79 10.59
C ALA A 55 2.04 -9.29 10.42
N ALA A 56 2.08 -10.05 11.52
CA ALA A 56 2.32 -11.50 11.50
C ALA A 56 1.20 -12.24 10.73
N LEU A 57 -0.04 -11.78 10.86
CA LEU A 57 -1.16 -12.30 10.08
C LEU A 57 -0.93 -12.10 8.57
N ALA A 58 -0.55 -10.89 8.15
CA ALA A 58 -0.29 -10.59 6.74
C ALA A 58 0.92 -11.39 6.19
N GLU A 59 1.98 -11.58 6.98
CA GLU A 59 3.11 -12.45 6.62
C GLU A 59 2.68 -13.91 6.44
N SER A 60 1.82 -14.42 7.34
CA SER A 60 1.21 -15.75 7.23
C SER A 60 0.38 -15.90 5.95
N VAL A 61 -0.34 -14.84 5.54
CA VAL A 61 -1.05 -14.81 4.26
C VAL A 61 -0.06 -14.94 3.09
N VAL A 62 1.04 -14.19 3.08
CA VAL A 62 2.06 -14.30 2.01
C VAL A 62 2.65 -15.72 1.95
N ALA A 63 2.97 -16.33 3.08
CA ALA A 63 3.49 -17.70 3.14
C ALA A 63 2.51 -18.72 2.52
N ARG A 64 1.21 -18.57 2.80
CA ARG A 64 0.15 -19.43 2.23
C ARG A 64 0.00 -19.22 0.73
N LEU A 65 -0.03 -17.96 0.28
CA LEU A 65 -0.10 -17.64 -1.14
C LEU A 65 1.12 -18.12 -1.91
N THR A 66 2.31 -18.08 -1.30
CA THR A 66 3.54 -18.62 -1.88
C THR A 66 3.36 -20.12 -2.19
N ALA A 67 2.77 -20.88 -1.27
CA ALA A 67 2.55 -22.31 -1.46
C ALA A 67 1.50 -22.63 -2.54
N VAL A 68 0.48 -21.77 -2.71
CA VAL A 68 -0.64 -22.03 -3.63
C VAL A 68 -0.39 -21.50 -5.04
N THR A 69 0.14 -20.28 -5.16
CA THR A 69 0.29 -19.60 -6.45
C THR A 69 1.75 -19.28 -6.79
N GLY A 70 2.65 -19.32 -5.81
CA GLY A 70 4.03 -18.87 -5.95
C GLY A 70 4.21 -17.36 -5.80
N TYR A 71 3.19 -16.62 -5.34
CA TYR A 71 3.31 -15.20 -4.98
C TYR A 71 4.14 -15.03 -3.71
N SER A 72 5.18 -14.18 -3.75
CA SER A 72 6.16 -14.04 -2.66
C SER A 72 6.71 -12.62 -2.51
N ASP A 73 5.92 -11.59 -2.88
CA ASP A 73 6.34 -10.18 -2.76
C ASP A 73 5.94 -9.57 -1.41
N LEU A 74 6.37 -8.33 -1.17
CA LEU A 74 6.12 -7.55 0.04
C LEU A 74 4.62 -7.36 0.32
N VAL A 75 4.26 -7.42 1.61
CA VAL A 75 3.02 -6.86 2.15
C VAL A 75 3.35 -5.81 3.21
N VAL A 76 2.70 -4.65 3.15
CA VAL A 76 2.79 -3.59 4.18
C VAL A 76 1.44 -3.46 4.87
N VAL A 77 1.42 -3.33 6.20
CA VAL A 77 0.18 -3.20 6.98
C VAL A 77 0.11 -1.83 7.66
N ARG A 78 -1.05 -1.18 7.58
CA ARG A 78 -1.35 0.07 8.32
C ARG A 78 -2.71 -0.02 8.99
N SER A 79 -2.87 0.64 10.12
CA SER A 79 -4.19 0.78 10.75
C SER A 79 -5.09 1.70 9.94
N ALA A 80 -6.40 1.46 10.02
CA ALA A 80 -7.38 2.32 9.38
C ALA A 80 -7.31 3.76 9.91
N ASP A 81 -7.16 3.95 11.23
CA ASP A 81 -7.08 5.27 11.86
C ASP A 81 -5.87 6.06 11.35
N TRP A 82 -4.72 5.40 11.23
CA TRP A 82 -3.52 6.04 10.69
C TRP A 82 -3.69 6.44 9.23
N LEU A 83 -4.35 5.61 8.43
CA LEU A 83 -4.64 5.94 7.04
C LEU A 83 -5.62 7.10 6.91
N ILE A 84 -6.69 7.12 7.72
CA ILE A 84 -7.68 8.19 7.72
C ILE A 84 -7.02 9.53 8.07
N ASP A 85 -6.18 9.56 9.11
CA ASP A 85 -5.46 10.77 9.49
C ASP A 85 -4.44 11.17 8.41
N THR A 86 -3.51 10.27 8.06
CA THR A 86 -2.38 10.59 7.16
C THR A 86 -2.84 10.97 5.75
N VAL A 87 -3.77 10.21 5.17
CA VAL A 87 -4.24 10.46 3.79
C VAL A 87 -5.33 11.55 3.76
N GLY A 88 -6.07 11.74 4.86
CA GLY A 88 -7.16 12.72 4.93
C GLY A 88 -6.72 14.17 4.77
N HIS A 89 -5.45 14.49 5.05
CA HIS A 89 -4.88 15.84 4.89
C HIS A 89 -4.28 16.10 3.51
N LEU A 90 -4.18 15.08 2.64
CA LEU A 90 -3.51 15.21 1.34
C LEU A 90 -4.37 15.95 0.31
N ASP A 91 -3.71 16.73 -0.54
CA ASP A 91 -4.34 17.34 -1.72
C ASP A 91 -4.88 16.25 -2.67
N PRO A 92 -6.22 16.15 -2.85
CA PRO A 92 -6.82 15.13 -3.72
C PRO A 92 -6.49 15.36 -5.20
N ASP A 93 -6.13 16.58 -5.58
CA ASP A 93 -5.90 16.99 -6.97
C ASP A 93 -4.41 17.02 -7.35
N LEU A 94 -3.52 16.51 -6.48
CA LEU A 94 -2.09 16.41 -6.72
C LEU A 94 -1.81 15.69 -8.07
N PRO A 95 -1.34 16.40 -9.12
CA PRO A 95 -1.22 15.81 -10.45
C PRO A 95 -0.19 14.68 -10.46
N GLY A 96 -0.59 13.50 -10.94
CA GLY A 96 0.29 12.32 -10.90
C GLY A 96 0.68 11.89 -9.48
N GLY A 97 -0.14 12.25 -8.49
CA GLY A 97 0.12 11.95 -7.08
C GLY A 97 0.11 10.46 -6.76
N GLU A 98 1.16 9.98 -6.10
CA GLU A 98 1.26 8.64 -5.53
C GLU A 98 1.51 8.71 -4.02
N PHE A 99 0.82 7.86 -3.28
CA PHE A 99 1.12 7.52 -1.90
C PHE A 99 1.90 6.22 -1.88
N THR A 100 3.10 6.25 -1.31
CA THR A 100 3.99 5.09 -1.28
C THR A 100 4.14 4.59 0.14
N LEU A 101 3.97 3.28 0.33
CA LEU A 101 4.01 2.57 1.61
C LEU A 101 5.23 1.64 1.68
N PHE A 102 5.89 1.63 2.83
CA PHE A 102 7.08 0.82 3.11
C PHE A 102 7.38 0.84 4.61
N ASP A 103 8.22 -0.08 5.07
CA ASP A 103 8.72 -0.10 6.45
C ASP A 103 10.24 0.11 6.43
N ALA A 104 10.69 1.33 6.70
CA ALA A 104 12.10 1.71 6.72
C ALA A 104 12.56 2.05 8.14
N VAL A 105 13.70 1.50 8.56
CA VAL A 105 14.32 1.80 9.88
C VAL A 105 14.79 3.26 9.95
N SER A 106 15.25 3.79 8.82
CA SER A 106 15.73 5.17 8.69
C SER A 106 15.43 5.70 7.30
N VAL A 107 15.22 7.01 7.20
CA VAL A 107 15.10 7.71 5.93
C VAL A 107 16.26 8.70 5.77
N PRO A 108 16.71 8.97 4.54
CA PRO A 108 17.72 10.00 4.31
C PRO A 108 17.17 11.38 4.67
N GLU A 109 18.06 12.25 5.14
CA GLU A 109 17.74 13.66 5.35
C GLU A 109 17.62 14.35 3.97
N LEU A 110 16.41 14.78 3.64
CA LEU A 110 16.10 15.49 2.40
C LEU A 110 15.47 16.85 2.71
N VAL A 111 15.89 17.88 1.98
CA VAL A 111 15.14 19.13 1.92
C VAL A 111 13.91 18.90 1.04
N LEU A 112 12.73 19.09 1.63
CA LEU A 112 11.44 18.88 0.98
C LEU A 112 10.80 20.21 0.53
N PRO A 113 10.14 20.26 -0.65
CA PRO A 113 10.01 19.16 -1.60
C PRO A 113 11.33 18.83 -2.32
N HIS A 114 11.67 17.55 -2.44
CA HIS A 114 12.86 17.09 -3.15
C HIS A 114 12.51 16.78 -4.62
N VAL A 115 13.28 17.31 -5.56
CA VAL A 115 13.02 17.14 -7.01
C VAL A 115 14.08 16.26 -7.65
N GLY A 116 13.69 15.07 -8.07
CA GLY A 116 14.46 14.18 -8.93
C GLY A 116 14.15 14.45 -10.41
N ARG A 117 15.14 14.88 -11.19
CA ARG A 117 14.99 15.16 -12.62
C ARG A 117 15.39 13.95 -13.45
N GLY A 118 14.47 13.45 -14.27
CA GLY A 118 14.70 12.38 -15.24
C GLY A 118 14.59 12.86 -16.69
N PRO A 119 14.98 12.02 -17.66
CA PRO A 119 14.91 12.38 -19.09
C PRO A 119 13.48 12.58 -19.61
N THR A 120 12.46 12.06 -18.91
CA THR A 120 11.04 12.12 -19.33
C THR A 120 10.18 13.04 -18.47
N GLY A 121 10.76 13.73 -17.47
CA GLY A 121 10.04 14.62 -16.56
C GLY A 121 10.65 14.63 -15.15
N GLU A 122 9.86 15.08 -14.17
CA GLU A 122 10.28 15.23 -12.78
C GLU A 122 9.49 14.32 -11.85
N LEU A 123 10.18 13.75 -10.86
CA LEU A 123 9.57 13.16 -9.67
C LEU A 123 9.79 14.13 -8.50
N VAL A 124 8.71 14.56 -7.87
CA VAL A 124 8.75 15.44 -6.70
C VAL A 124 8.34 14.63 -5.48
N VAL A 125 9.19 14.61 -4.44
CA VAL A 125 8.87 14.06 -3.12
C VAL A 125 8.41 15.20 -2.23
N HIS A 126 7.14 15.20 -1.84
CA HIS A 126 6.52 16.24 -1.00
C HIS A 126 6.67 15.90 0.48
N GLU A 127 6.52 14.62 0.81
CA GLU A 127 6.59 14.11 2.18
C GLU A 127 7.40 12.81 2.21
N LEU A 128 8.19 12.62 3.26
CA LEU A 128 8.96 11.40 3.49
C LEU A 128 9.07 11.10 4.99
N SER A 129 8.70 9.88 5.37
CA SER A 129 8.83 9.34 6.73
C SER A 129 9.29 7.88 6.69
N GLY A 130 9.54 7.25 7.84
CA GLY A 130 9.87 5.82 7.90
C GLY A 130 8.74 4.87 7.46
N ALA A 131 7.52 5.37 7.28
CA ALA A 131 6.33 4.57 7.00
C ALA A 131 5.68 4.86 5.63
N HIS A 132 5.93 6.03 5.06
CA HIS A 132 5.34 6.43 3.78
C HIS A 132 6.08 7.61 3.13
N ALA A 133 5.77 7.83 1.85
CA ALA A 133 6.12 9.02 1.09
C ALA A 133 4.94 9.49 0.23
N VAL A 134 4.85 10.80 0.01
CA VAL A 134 3.91 11.42 -0.94
C VAL A 134 4.70 12.01 -2.09
N THR A 135 4.38 11.60 -3.31
CA THR A 135 5.13 12.01 -4.50
C THR A 135 4.20 12.48 -5.62
N SER A 136 4.67 13.34 -6.50
CA SER A 136 4.02 13.62 -7.78
C SER A 136 4.99 13.45 -8.95
N ALA A 137 4.45 13.16 -10.14
CA ALA A 137 5.23 13.03 -11.36
C ALA A 137 4.61 13.84 -12.50
N THR A 138 5.45 14.55 -13.26
CA THR A 138 5.02 15.36 -14.43
C THR A 138 5.21 14.64 -15.76
N GLY A 139 6.03 13.59 -15.79
CA GLY A 139 6.43 12.86 -16.98
C GLY A 139 5.76 11.49 -17.14
N SER A 140 5.58 11.04 -18.39
CA SER A 140 5.14 9.67 -18.65
C SER A 140 6.25 8.67 -18.32
N GLY A 141 5.85 7.52 -17.74
CA GLY A 141 6.78 6.45 -17.38
C GLY A 141 7.63 6.70 -16.12
N ILE A 142 7.42 7.83 -15.42
CA ILE A 142 8.02 8.08 -14.11
C ILE A 142 7.14 7.41 -13.05
N SER A 143 7.75 6.59 -12.21
CA SER A 143 7.09 5.97 -11.06
C SER A 143 7.92 6.22 -9.81
N ALA A 144 7.27 6.54 -8.71
CA ALA A 144 7.95 6.74 -7.43
C ALA A 144 8.59 5.44 -6.92
N GLY A 145 8.00 4.29 -7.25
CA GLY A 145 8.40 2.98 -6.69
C GLY A 145 9.90 2.66 -6.86
N PRO A 146 10.44 2.63 -8.09
CA PRO A 146 11.86 2.33 -8.31
C PRO A 146 12.80 3.32 -7.63
N GLU A 147 12.50 4.61 -7.68
CA GLU A 147 13.35 5.66 -7.11
C GLU A 147 13.34 5.64 -5.58
N LEU A 148 12.16 5.50 -4.98
CA LEU A 148 12.03 5.36 -3.53
C LEU A 148 12.64 4.04 -3.03
N THR A 149 12.52 2.95 -3.78
CA THR A 149 13.21 1.68 -3.44
C THR A 149 14.72 1.88 -3.40
N ARG A 150 15.27 2.60 -4.39
CA ARG A 150 16.72 2.91 -4.46
C ARG A 150 17.15 3.84 -3.32
N LEU A 151 16.35 4.86 -3.04
CA LEU A 151 16.63 5.87 -2.00
C LEU A 151 16.59 5.27 -0.59
N LEU A 152 15.62 4.40 -0.32
CA LEU A 152 15.32 3.87 1.02
C LEU A 152 16.02 2.53 1.30
N GLY A 153 16.47 1.83 0.25
CA GLY A 153 17.08 0.50 0.39
C GLY A 153 16.10 -0.60 0.80
N VAL A 154 14.79 -0.32 0.75
CA VAL A 154 13.71 -1.28 1.07
C VAL A 154 12.69 -1.33 -0.06
N PRO A 155 12.02 -2.48 -0.27
CA PRO A 155 10.93 -2.55 -1.23
C PRO A 155 9.77 -1.64 -0.81
N VAL A 156 9.11 -1.04 -1.79
CA VAL A 156 7.97 -0.13 -1.57
C VAL A 156 6.76 -0.54 -2.42
N THR A 157 5.57 -0.13 -2.00
CA THR A 157 4.32 -0.33 -2.75
C THR A 157 3.59 1.00 -2.93
N CYS A 158 3.24 1.34 -4.17
CA CYS A 158 2.65 2.64 -4.52
C CYS A 158 1.15 2.51 -4.81
N ARG A 159 0.38 3.54 -4.46
CA ARG A 159 -1.03 3.69 -4.82
C ARG A 159 -1.26 5.14 -5.25
N GLY A 160 -1.98 5.35 -6.35
CA GLY A 160 -2.36 6.71 -6.74
C GLY A 160 -3.18 7.39 -5.62
N ILE A 161 -2.99 8.69 -5.41
CA ILE A 161 -3.72 9.48 -4.41
C ILE A 161 -5.24 9.31 -4.54
N PRO A 162 -5.86 9.31 -5.74
CA PRO A 162 -7.30 9.05 -5.87
C PRO A 162 -7.74 7.68 -5.34
N THR A 163 -6.87 6.66 -5.42
CA THR A 163 -7.14 5.34 -4.85
C THR A 163 -7.10 5.36 -3.34
N MET A 164 -6.14 6.06 -2.75
CA MET A 164 -6.04 6.22 -1.30
C MET A 164 -7.21 7.03 -0.73
N GLN A 165 -7.65 8.08 -1.43
CA GLN A 165 -8.84 8.84 -1.03
C GLN A 165 -10.11 7.98 -1.01
N ARG A 166 -10.31 7.14 -2.04
CA ARG A 166 -11.43 6.18 -2.03
C ARG A 166 -11.31 5.14 -0.91
N LEU A 167 -10.10 4.73 -0.56
CA LEU A 167 -9.85 3.81 0.54
C LEU A 167 -10.24 4.46 1.87
N VAL A 168 -9.75 5.67 2.15
CA VAL A 168 -10.11 6.45 3.35
C VAL A 168 -11.61 6.64 3.45
N ALA A 169 -12.28 7.07 2.38
CA ALA A 169 -13.74 7.22 2.36
C ALA A 169 -14.45 5.91 2.74
N ARG A 170 -13.95 4.76 2.25
CA ARG A 170 -14.49 3.44 2.62
C ARG A 170 -14.22 3.10 4.09
N LEU A 171 -13.02 3.38 4.61
CA LEU A 171 -12.65 3.11 6.00
C LEU A 171 -13.48 3.96 6.96
N THR A 172 -13.71 5.23 6.66
CA THR A 172 -14.55 6.13 7.47
C THR A 172 -15.99 5.62 7.59
N ILE A 173 -16.57 5.13 6.49
CA ILE A 173 -17.91 4.52 6.51
C ILE A 173 -17.93 3.26 7.39
N LEU A 174 -16.92 2.38 7.25
CA LEU A 174 -16.84 1.15 8.03
C LEU A 174 -16.63 1.42 9.53
N ALA A 175 -15.84 2.43 9.88
CA ALA A 175 -15.61 2.82 11.27
C ALA A 175 -16.90 3.35 11.93
N ALA A 176 -17.69 4.15 11.20
CA ALA A 176 -18.97 4.66 11.68
C ALA A 176 -20.03 3.58 11.92
N GLN A 177 -19.91 2.41 11.27
CA GLN A 177 -20.82 1.27 11.45
C GLN A 177 -20.46 0.38 12.65
N GLN A 178 -19.29 0.58 13.25
CA GLN A 178 -18.79 -0.18 14.40
C GLN A 178 -18.98 0.57 15.73
N THR A 179 -19.48 1.80 15.68
CA THR A 179 -19.80 2.65 16.85
C THR A 179 -21.28 2.55 17.16
#